data_AF-A0A2G4F721-F1
#
_entry.id   AF-A0A2G4F721-F1
#
_cell.length_a   1.000
_cell.length_b   1.000
_cell.length_c   1.000
_cell.angle_alpha   90.00
_cell.angle_beta   90.00
_cell.angle_gamma   90.00
#
_symmetry.space_group_name_H-M   'P 1'
#
loop_
_entity.id
_entity.type
_entity.pdbx_description
1 polymer ?
#
loop_
_entity_poly.entity_id
_entity_poly.type
_entity_poly.pdbx_seq_one_letter_code
_entity_poly.pdbx_strand_id
1 'polypeptide(L)'
;MSPARKSRAFAELVRLGYAYGNVEEVPGQDFPKVSVMRVSSRGRRLHRSSRSSRSAKKGNKGITILWVFVALAAALFGCLMLVFRVL
;
A
#
# COMPACT_ATOMS: atom_id res chain seq x y z
N MET A 1 -10.78 4.65 -14.60
CA MET A 1 -11.54 3.93 -13.54
C MET A 1 -13.02 4.13 -13.81
N SER A 2 -13.79 3.06 -14.04
CA SER A 2 -15.20 3.17 -14.48
C SER A 2 -16.09 3.79 -13.40
N PRO A 3 -17.12 4.57 -13.78
CA PRO A 3 -18.08 5.15 -12.83
C PRO A 3 -18.72 4.10 -11.92
N ALA A 4 -19.11 2.95 -12.49
CA ALA A 4 -19.68 1.82 -11.77
C ALA A 4 -18.77 1.26 -10.66
N ARG A 5 -17.45 1.21 -10.91
CA ARG A 5 -16.49 0.74 -9.90
C ARG A 5 -16.33 1.76 -8.78
N LYS A 6 -16.38 3.06 -9.09
CA LYS A 6 -16.30 4.12 -8.08
C LYS A 6 -17.54 4.11 -7.18
N SER A 7 -18.73 4.11 -7.75
CA SER A 7 -19.98 4.13 -6.99
C SER A 7 -20.12 2.93 -6.05
N ARG A 8 -19.81 1.70 -6.53
CA ARG A 8 -19.79 0.51 -5.67
C ARG A 8 -18.80 0.64 -4.51
N ALA A 9 -17.58 1.13 -4.78
CA ALA A 9 -16.60 1.36 -3.72
C ALA A 9 -17.06 2.41 -2.69
N PHE A 10 -17.75 3.48 -3.13
CA PHE A 10 -18.31 4.48 -2.21
C PHE A 10 -19.50 3.93 -1.41
N ALA A 11 -20.37 3.14 -2.03
CA ALA A 11 -21.46 2.46 -1.34
C ALA A 11 -20.92 1.55 -0.22
N GLU A 12 -19.84 0.83 -0.48
CA GLU A 12 -19.17 0.03 0.55
C GLU A 12 -18.60 0.88 1.68
N LEU A 13 -17.97 2.03 1.38
CA LEU A 13 -17.45 2.93 2.41
C LEU A 13 -18.57 3.51 3.30
N VAL A 14 -19.74 3.79 2.73
CA VAL A 14 -20.92 4.22 3.49
C VAL A 14 -21.46 3.07 4.34
N ARG A 15 -21.62 1.87 3.76
CA ARG A 15 -22.07 0.66 4.46
C ARG A 15 -21.16 0.28 5.63
N LEU A 16 -19.85 0.47 5.49
CA LEU A 16 -18.85 0.20 6.54
C LEU A 16 -18.75 1.33 7.59
N GLY A 17 -19.53 2.40 7.46
CA GLY A 17 -19.52 3.55 8.37
C GLY A 17 -18.25 4.41 8.26
N TYR A 18 -17.47 4.25 7.18
CA TYR A 18 -16.29 5.09 6.94
C TYR A 18 -16.68 6.45 6.35
N ALA A 19 -17.84 6.56 5.71
CA ALA A 19 -18.41 7.80 5.21
C ALA A 19 -19.91 7.89 5.56
N TYR A 20 -20.40 9.11 5.75
CA TYR A 20 -21.82 9.43 5.89
C TYR A 20 -22.36 9.91 4.54
N GLY A 21 -23.45 9.31 4.10
CA GLY A 21 -24.07 9.59 2.81
C GLY A 21 -25.28 8.71 2.55
N ASN A 22 -25.99 8.97 1.46
CA ASN A 22 -27.10 8.15 0.99
C ASN A 22 -26.67 7.30 -0.20
N VAL A 23 -27.22 6.09 -0.28
CA VAL A 23 -27.04 5.15 -1.38
C VAL A 23 -28.44 4.88 -1.93
N GLU A 24 -28.67 5.31 -3.17
CA GLU A 24 -29.95 5.13 -3.86
C GLU A 24 -29.77 4.18 -5.04
N GLU A 25 -30.67 3.21 -5.16
CA GLU A 25 -30.75 2.34 -6.32
C GLU A 25 -31.55 3.06 -7.42
N VAL A 26 -30.96 3.21 -8.60
CA VAL A 26 -31.58 3.91 -9.73
C VAL A 26 -32.03 2.86 -10.75
N PRO A 27 -33.33 2.78 -11.09
CA PRO A 27 -33.81 1.82 -12.06
C PRO A 27 -33.17 2.09 -13.44
N GLY A 28 -32.67 1.04 -14.09
CA GLY A 28 -31.96 1.15 -15.38
C GLY A 28 -30.46 1.47 -15.29
N GLN A 29 -29.89 1.51 -14.08
CA GLN A 29 -28.45 1.71 -13.87
C GLN A 29 -27.82 0.54 -13.10
N ASP A 30 -26.74 -0.05 -13.63
CA ASP A 30 -26.05 -1.22 -13.02
C ASP A 30 -25.28 -0.92 -11.73
N PHE A 31 -25.37 0.32 -11.26
CA PHE A 31 -24.61 0.79 -10.11
C PHE A 31 -25.40 1.83 -9.31
N PRO A 32 -25.26 1.83 -7.97
CA PRO A 32 -26.03 2.73 -7.13
C PRO A 32 -25.53 4.17 -7.27
N LYS A 33 -26.45 5.12 -7.09
CA LYS A 33 -26.10 6.53 -6.95
C LYS A 33 -25.74 6.79 -5.49
N VAL A 34 -24.54 7.30 -5.27
CA VAL A 34 -24.02 7.55 -3.91
C VAL A 34 -23.79 9.04 -3.72
N SER A 35 -24.42 9.63 -2.71
CA SER A 35 -24.19 11.01 -2.29
C SER A 35 -23.41 11.02 -0.98
N VAL A 36 -22.14 11.41 -1.02
CA VAL A 36 -21.27 11.45 0.17
C VAL A 36 -21.27 12.87 0.73
N MET A 37 -21.75 13.03 1.96
CA MET A 37 -21.76 14.35 2.63
C MET A 37 -20.48 14.56 3.44
N ARG A 38 -20.07 13.57 4.24
CA ARG A 38 -18.94 13.74 5.18
C ARG A 38 -18.20 12.44 5.42
N VAL A 39 -16.87 12.51 5.49
CA VAL A 39 -16.03 11.38 5.91
C VAL A 39 -16.07 11.25 7.43
N SER A 40 -16.30 10.04 7.93
CA SER A 40 -16.30 9.77 9.37
C SER A 40 -14.90 9.91 9.98
N SER A 41 -14.82 10.06 11.30
CA SER A 41 -13.54 10.01 12.04
C SER A 41 -12.78 8.71 11.79
N ARG A 42 -13.49 7.58 11.71
CA ARG A 42 -12.95 6.25 11.42
C ARG A 42 -12.36 6.18 10.02
N GLY A 43 -13.05 6.74 9.02
CA GLY A 43 -12.58 6.84 7.65
C GLY A 43 -11.31 7.70 7.53
N ARG A 44 -11.26 8.82 8.27
CA ARG A 44 -10.04 9.66 8.35
C ARG A 44 -8.87 8.90 8.96
N ARG A 45 -9.11 8.11 10.02
CA ARG A 45 -8.06 7.28 10.65
C ARG A 45 -7.55 6.20 9.71
N LEU A 46 -8.44 5.52 8.98
CA LEU A 46 -8.09 4.53 7.95
C LEU A 46 -7.27 5.16 6.81
N HIS A 47 -7.62 6.37 6.38
CA HIS A 47 -6.85 7.08 5.36
C HIS A 47 -5.43 7.43 5.84
N ARG A 48 -5.28 7.82 7.12
CA ARG A 48 -3.95 8.07 7.72
C ARG A 48 -3.13 6.79 7.85
N SER A 49 -3.72 5.71 8.34
CA SER A 49 -3.00 4.43 8.50
C SER A 49 -2.60 3.83 7.16
N SER A 50 -3.46 3.92 6.13
CA SER A 50 -3.12 3.44 4.78
C SER A 50 -2.02 4.26 4.10
N ARG A 51 -1.93 5.56 4.38
CA ARG A 51 -0.78 6.38 3.97
C ARG A 51 0.51 5.97 4.68
N SER A 52 0.45 5.74 5.99
CA SER A 52 1.60 5.30 6.79
C SER A 52 2.12 3.93 6.33
N SER A 53 1.24 2.95 6.07
CA SER A 53 1.65 1.62 5.63
C SER A 53 2.24 1.61 4.21
N ARG A 54 1.77 2.48 3.32
CA ARG A 54 2.41 2.70 2.01
C ARG A 54 3.79 3.33 2.12
N SER A 55 4.00 4.22 3.10
CA SER A 55 5.33 4.78 3.38
C SER A 55 6.30 3.70 3.88
N ALA A 56 5.84 2.80 4.76
CA ALA A 56 6.67 1.71 5.31
C ALA A 56 7.19 0.74 4.24
N LYS A 57 6.41 0.45 3.18
CA LYS A 57 6.88 -0.36 2.04
C LYS A 57 8.00 0.28 1.21
N LYS A 58 8.27 1.58 1.39
CA LYS A 58 9.39 2.29 0.74
C LYS A 58 10.73 2.08 1.46
N GLY A 59 10.79 1.17 2.44
CA GLY A 59 11.97 0.87 3.27
C GLY A 59 12.95 -0.18 2.72
N ASN A 60 12.64 -0.89 1.62
CA ASN A 60 13.53 -1.97 1.12
C ASN A 60 14.91 -1.51 0.63
N LYS A 61 15.14 -0.20 0.49
CA LYS A 61 16.45 0.34 0.09
C LYS A 61 17.57 -0.01 1.07
N GLY A 62 17.26 -0.07 2.38
CA GLY A 62 18.24 -0.43 3.41
C GLY A 62 18.69 -1.89 3.32
N ILE A 63 17.76 -2.78 2.96
CA ILE A 63 18.05 -4.21 2.80
C ILE A 63 18.96 -4.42 1.59
N THR A 64 18.69 -3.76 0.46
CA THR A 64 19.53 -3.85 -0.74
C THR A 64 20.97 -3.38 -0.49
N ILE A 65 21.16 -2.28 0.25
CA ILE A 65 22.50 -1.79 0.62
C ILE A 65 23.25 -2.82 1.47
N LEU A 66 22.58 -3.46 2.43
CA LEU A 66 23.19 -4.47 3.29
C LEU A 66 23.72 -5.66 2.48
N TRP A 67 22.95 -6.13 1.50
CA TRP A 67 23.36 -7.22 0.61
C TRP A 67 24.60 -6.89 -0.22
N VAL A 68 24.77 -5.63 -0.63
CA VAL A 68 25.99 -5.19 -1.35
C VAL A 68 27.22 -5.32 -0.44
N PHE A 69 27.13 -4.88 0.82
CA PHE A 69 28.24 -5.04 1.77
C PHE A 69 28.55 -6.50 2.07
N VAL A 70 27.53 -7.36 2.18
CA VAL A 70 27.71 -8.81 2.38
C VAL A 70 28.43 -9.43 1.19
N ALA A 71 28.02 -9.10 -0.05
CA ALA A 71 28.68 -9.59 -1.25
C ALA A 71 30.14 -9.12 -1.35
N LEU A 72 30.40 -7.85 -1.03
CA LEU A 72 31.74 -7.28 -1.02
C LEU A 72 32.65 -7.98 0.00
N ALA A 73 32.15 -8.20 1.22
CA ALA A 73 32.89 -8.91 2.27
C ALA A 73 33.20 -10.36 1.87
N ALA A 74 32.23 -11.08 1.28
CA ALA A 74 32.44 -12.44 0.80
C ALA A 74 33.48 -12.51 -0.33
N ALA A 75 33.46 -11.56 -1.27
CA ALA A 75 34.45 -11.49 -2.35
C ALA A 75 35.87 -11.22 -1.80
N LEU A 76 36.01 -10.25 -0.88
CA LEU A 76 37.29 -9.94 -0.25
C LEU A 76 37.82 -11.13 0.58
N PHE A 77 36.93 -11.80 1.33
CA PHE A 77 37.29 -12.99 2.08
C PHE A 77 37.72 -14.16 1.18
N GLY A 78 37.01 -14.37 0.07
CA GLY A 78 37.39 -15.34 -0.96
C GLY A 78 38.76 -15.05 -1.58
N CYS A 79 39.04 -13.78 -1.91
CA CYS A 79 40.36 -13.36 -2.40
C CYS A 79 41.46 -13.59 -1.37
N LEU A 80 41.23 -13.24 -0.10
CA LEU A 80 42.17 -13.50 0.99
C LEU A 80 42.46 -14.99 1.15
N MET A 81 41.43 -15.83 1.17
CA MET A 81 41.57 -17.29 1.27
C MET A 81 42.34 -17.89 0.09
N LEU A 82 42.15 -17.37 -1.13
CA LEU A 82 42.94 -17.79 -2.29
C LEU A 82 44.41 -17.39 -2.16
N VAL A 83 44.70 -16.16 -1.72
CA VAL A 83 46.07 -15.69 -1.51
C VAL A 83 46.78 -16.52 -0.43
N PHE A 84 46.13 -16.76 0.72
CA PHE A 84 46.68 -17.57 1.81
C PHE A 84 46.82 -19.06 1.48
N ARG A 85 46.14 -19.55 0.44
CA ARG A 85 46.22 -20.95 0.00
C ARG A 85 47.23 -21.16 -1.12
N VAL A 86 47.65 -20.09 -1.78
CA VAL A 86 48.70 -20.07 -2.82
C VAL A 86 50.08 -19.74 -2.23
N LEU A 87 50.13 -19.01 -1.11
CA LEU A 87 51.34 -18.84 -0.28
C LEU A 87 51.63 -20.10 0.55
#